data_AF-A0A948J789-F1
#
_entry.id   AF-A0A948J789-F1
#
_cell.length_a   1.000
_cell.length_b   1.000
_cell.length_c   1.000
_cell.angle_alpha   90.00
_cell.angle_beta   90.00
_cell.angle_gamma   90.00
#
_symmetry.space_group_name_H-M   'P 1'
#
loop_
_entity.id
_entity.type
_entity.pdbx_description
1 polymer ?
#
loop_
_entity_poly.entity_id
_entity_poly.type
_entity_poly.pdbx_seq_one_letter_code
_entity_poly.pdbx_strand_id
1 'polypeptide(L)'
;MHPHALKASVGVGGPPALRQRVALRALHRGSAMVLALFVVVHLLGHLAGLAGAAAHQAVLEALRWVYRQPVVEALLLSCVLFQAGSGLVLLWRGRGRRRGTVARLQALSGGYLALFLAIHTGAVFQARAQGLDTNLPFAAAGMQVQPWPWFFVPYYFLAVWAFWTHVGCALYWNLPPTVRTKALVLALCLGVLWGACLVALLAGGFHAMEIPAPYLAPLAALAGRG
;
A
#
# COMPACT_ATOMS: atom_id res chain seq x y z
N MET A 1 -18.80 42.98 -50.35
CA MET A 1 -18.29 41.61 -50.07
C MET A 1 -16.89 41.72 -49.49
N HIS A 2 -16.71 41.46 -48.19
CA HIS A 2 -15.51 40.87 -47.59
C HIS A 2 -15.73 40.78 -46.06
N PRO A 3 -16.04 39.60 -45.51
CA PRO A 3 -16.06 39.42 -44.06
C PRO A 3 -14.63 39.13 -43.57
N HIS A 4 -14.14 39.95 -42.63
CA HIS A 4 -12.92 39.65 -41.88
C HIS A 4 -13.18 38.52 -40.89
N ALA A 5 -12.55 37.38 -41.12
CA ALA A 5 -12.55 36.24 -40.22
C ALA A 5 -11.67 36.53 -38.99
N LEU A 6 -12.30 36.64 -37.82
CA LEU A 6 -11.61 36.67 -36.53
C LEU A 6 -11.14 35.25 -36.21
N LYS A 7 -9.84 34.96 -36.40
CA LYS A 7 -9.21 33.73 -35.88
C LYS A 7 -9.09 33.86 -34.37
N ALA A 8 -10.03 33.29 -33.63
CA ALA A 8 -9.88 33.05 -32.21
C ALA A 8 -8.86 31.93 -32.00
N SER A 9 -7.62 32.28 -31.64
CA SER A 9 -6.64 31.32 -31.15
C SER A 9 -7.10 30.81 -29.78
N VAL A 10 -7.56 29.55 -29.74
CA VAL A 10 -7.86 28.84 -28.50
C VAL A 10 -6.55 28.66 -27.73
N GLY A 11 -6.32 29.54 -26.75
CA GLY A 11 -5.23 29.41 -25.80
C GLY A 11 -5.47 28.21 -24.88
N VAL A 12 -5.00 27.03 -25.28
CA VAL A 12 -4.85 25.88 -24.39
C VAL A 12 -3.73 26.24 -23.42
N GLY A 13 -4.08 26.95 -22.33
CA GLY A 13 -3.12 27.79 -21.60
C GLY A 13 -3.36 27.99 -20.10
N GLY A 14 -4.04 27.08 -19.37
CA GLY A 14 -4.23 27.28 -17.91
C GLY A 14 -2.92 27.56 -17.15
N PRO A 15 -2.94 28.33 -16.03
CA PRO A 15 -1.73 28.82 -15.37
C PRO A 15 -0.78 27.68 -14.97
N PRO A 16 0.56 27.89 -15.01
CA PRO A 16 1.55 26.82 -14.82
C PRO A 16 1.33 25.98 -13.55
N ALA A 17 0.93 26.63 -12.45
CA ALA A 17 0.67 25.98 -11.17
C ALA A 17 -0.54 25.03 -11.20
N LEU A 18 -1.57 25.32 -12.00
CA LEU A 18 -2.73 24.44 -12.17
C LEU A 18 -2.35 23.20 -13.00
N ARG A 19 -1.61 23.40 -14.10
CA ARG A 19 -1.11 22.31 -14.96
C ARG A 19 -0.24 21.34 -14.18
N GLN A 20 0.71 21.86 -13.40
CA GLN A 20 1.58 21.04 -12.54
C GLN A 20 0.78 20.23 -11.51
N ARG A 21 -0.28 20.81 -10.92
CA ARG A 21 -1.16 20.08 -9.98
C ARG A 21 -1.94 18.96 -10.66
N VAL A 22 -2.46 19.20 -11.87
CA VAL A 22 -3.19 18.18 -12.64
C VAL A 22 -2.24 17.05 -13.06
N ALA A 23 -1.06 17.39 -13.57
CA ALA A 23 -0.03 16.42 -13.94
C ALA A 23 0.40 15.55 -12.76
N LEU A 24 0.66 16.15 -11.59
CA LEU A 24 1.02 15.40 -10.37
C LEU A 24 -0.08 14.40 -9.98
N ARG A 25 -1.35 14.83 -10.01
CA ARG A 25 -2.48 13.94 -9.69
C ARG A 25 -2.63 12.81 -10.72
N ALA A 26 -2.43 13.10 -12.00
CA ALA A 26 -2.50 12.10 -13.05
C ALA A 26 -1.39 11.03 -12.89
N LEU A 27 -0.14 11.47 -12.71
CA LEU A 27 1.00 10.58 -12.47
C LEU A 27 0.85 9.78 -11.18
N HIS A 28 0.38 10.42 -10.10
CA HIS A 28 0.05 9.74 -8.85
C HIS A 28 -1.03 8.68 -9.04
N ARG A 29 -2.07 8.96 -9.82
CA ARG A 29 -3.09 7.93 -10.11
C ARG A 29 -2.54 6.80 -10.96
N GLY A 30 -1.74 7.09 -11.98
CA GLY A 30 -1.14 6.08 -12.86
C GLY A 30 -0.22 5.12 -12.11
N SER A 31 0.71 5.64 -11.30
CA SER A 31 1.60 4.78 -10.50
C SER A 31 0.84 4.04 -9.39
N ALA A 32 -0.22 4.63 -8.83
CA ALA A 32 -1.08 3.94 -7.86
C ALA A 32 -1.77 2.71 -8.46
N MET A 33 -2.15 2.73 -9.75
CA MET A 33 -2.75 1.56 -10.42
C MET A 33 -1.75 0.39 -10.53
N VAL A 34 -0.50 0.69 -10.91
CA VAL A 34 0.58 -0.31 -10.97
C VAL A 34 0.83 -0.92 -9.59
N LEU A 35 0.97 -0.09 -8.56
CA LEU A 35 1.15 -0.59 -7.19
C LEU A 35 -0.07 -1.31 -6.66
N ALA A 36 -1.29 -0.86 -6.96
CA ALA A 36 -2.49 -1.53 -6.48
C ALA A 36 -2.58 -2.97 -7.02
N LEU A 37 -2.23 -3.18 -8.29
CA LEU A 37 -2.14 -4.53 -8.85
C LEU A 37 -1.11 -5.37 -8.11
N PHE A 38 0.10 -4.85 -7.92
CA PHE A 38 1.15 -5.54 -7.17
C PHE A 38 0.71 -5.87 -5.74
N VAL A 39 0.11 -4.92 -5.02
CA VAL A 39 -0.34 -5.09 -3.63
C VAL A 39 -1.46 -6.13 -3.54
N VAL A 40 -2.43 -6.15 -4.46
CA VAL A 40 -3.48 -7.18 -4.47
C VAL A 40 -2.87 -8.57 -4.64
N VAL A 41 -1.98 -8.74 -5.62
CA VAL A 41 -1.28 -10.02 -5.84
C VAL A 41 -0.41 -10.39 -4.64
N HIS A 42 0.28 -9.42 -4.04
CA HIS A 42 1.10 -9.61 -2.85
C HIS A 42 0.27 -10.05 -1.64
N LEU A 43 -0.88 -9.42 -1.39
CA LEU A 43 -1.80 -9.79 -0.32
C LEU A 43 -2.41 -11.18 -0.54
N LEU A 44 -2.79 -11.52 -1.78
CA LEU A 44 -3.22 -12.87 -2.13
C LEU A 44 -2.11 -13.90 -1.89
N GLY A 45 -0.86 -13.54 -2.20
CA GLY A 45 0.32 -14.36 -1.88
C GLY A 45 0.44 -14.64 -0.39
N HIS A 46 0.24 -13.64 0.48
CA HIS A 46 0.18 -13.86 1.93
C HIS A 46 -0.98 -14.78 2.31
N LEU A 47 -2.18 -14.56 1.77
CA LEU A 47 -3.35 -15.38 2.08
C LEU A 47 -3.23 -16.84 1.59
N ALA A 48 -2.31 -17.16 0.68
CA ALA A 48 -1.96 -18.55 0.38
C ALA A 48 -1.43 -19.29 1.61
N GLY A 49 -0.92 -18.58 2.62
CA GLY A 49 -0.54 -19.13 3.92
C GLY A 49 -1.71 -19.73 4.72
N LEU A 50 -2.96 -19.43 4.37
CA LEU A 50 -4.13 -20.13 4.93
C LEU A 50 -4.13 -21.63 4.59
N ALA A 51 -3.47 -22.02 3.51
CA ALA A 51 -3.21 -23.41 3.14
C ALA A 51 -1.87 -23.95 3.70
N GLY A 52 -1.18 -23.17 4.54
CA GLY A 52 0.08 -23.52 5.18
C GLY A 52 1.31 -22.80 4.61
N ALA A 53 2.42 -22.85 5.35
CA ALA A 53 3.66 -22.15 4.99
C ALA A 53 4.26 -22.62 3.65
N ALA A 54 4.13 -23.91 3.31
CA ALA A 54 4.60 -24.46 2.04
C ALA A 54 3.84 -23.90 0.84
N ALA A 55 2.51 -23.76 0.94
CA ALA A 55 1.67 -23.17 -0.11
C ALA A 55 2.03 -21.69 -0.32
N HIS A 56 2.19 -20.94 0.77
CA HIS A 56 2.72 -19.58 0.71
C HIS A 56 4.08 -19.53 0.02
N GLN A 57 5.03 -20.39 0.40
CA GLN A 57 6.38 -20.39 -0.17
C GLN A 57 6.36 -20.67 -1.68
N ALA A 58 5.56 -21.63 -2.14
CA ALA A 58 5.43 -21.93 -3.57
C ALA A 58 4.88 -20.73 -4.36
N VAL A 59 3.84 -20.08 -3.84
CA VAL A 59 3.28 -18.86 -4.46
C VAL A 59 4.31 -17.73 -4.45
N LEU A 60 5.00 -17.54 -3.33
CA LEU A 60 6.03 -16.52 -3.17
C LEU A 60 7.15 -16.70 -4.20
N GLU A 61 7.66 -17.91 -4.38
CA GLU A 61 8.69 -18.23 -5.37
C GLU A 61 8.21 -17.98 -6.79
N ALA A 62 6.99 -18.40 -7.14
CA ALA A 62 6.39 -18.13 -8.45
C ALA A 62 6.27 -16.62 -8.74
N LEU A 63 5.83 -15.83 -7.74
CA LEU A 63 5.74 -14.38 -7.89
C LEU A 63 7.13 -13.72 -8.01
N ARG A 64 8.14 -14.23 -7.29
CA ARG A 64 9.52 -13.70 -7.30
C ARG A 64 10.16 -13.79 -8.68
N TRP A 65 9.82 -14.78 -9.49
CA TRP A 65 10.26 -14.86 -10.89
C TRP A 65 9.91 -13.63 -11.71
N VAL A 66 8.85 -12.90 -11.32
CA VAL A 66 8.39 -11.68 -11.98
C VAL A 66 8.89 -10.44 -11.23
N TYR A 67 8.53 -10.28 -9.96
CA TYR A 67 8.72 -8.99 -9.29
C TYR A 67 10.15 -8.74 -8.78
N ARG A 68 11.01 -9.78 -8.73
CA ARG A 68 12.45 -9.63 -8.45
C ARG A 68 13.31 -9.52 -9.71
N GLN A 69 12.70 -9.42 -10.90
CA GLN A 69 13.46 -9.07 -12.11
C GLN A 69 13.96 -7.62 -11.98
N PRO A 70 15.23 -7.30 -12.31
CA PRO A 70 15.81 -5.98 -12.03
C PRO A 70 14.98 -4.79 -12.53
N VAL A 71 14.43 -4.89 -13.74
CA VAL A 71 13.60 -3.83 -14.34
C VAL A 71 12.25 -3.69 -13.63
N VAL A 72 11.60 -4.81 -13.30
CA VAL A 72 10.30 -4.82 -12.64
C VAL A 72 10.44 -4.33 -11.20
N GLU A 73 11.47 -4.80 -10.49
CA GLU A 73 11.79 -4.38 -9.14
C GLU A 73 12.09 -2.87 -9.10
N ALA A 74 12.95 -2.36 -9.99
CA ALA A 74 13.24 -0.93 -10.07
C ALA A 74 11.99 -0.09 -10.37
N LEU A 75 11.11 -0.56 -11.25
CA LEU A 75 9.84 0.11 -11.54
C LEU A 75 8.92 0.15 -10.32
N LEU A 76 8.73 -0.97 -9.63
CA LEU A 76 7.89 -1.06 -8.43
C LEU A 76 8.43 -0.17 -7.31
N LEU A 77 9.74 -0.19 -7.06
CA LEU A 77 10.37 0.66 -6.06
C LEU A 77 10.28 2.14 -6.40
N SER A 78 10.47 2.51 -7.67
CA SER A 78 10.25 3.87 -8.14
C SER A 78 8.80 4.31 -7.92
N CYS A 79 7.84 3.42 -8.19
CA CYS A 79 6.43 3.69 -7.93
C CYS A 79 6.16 3.85 -6.42
N VAL A 80 6.75 3.03 -5.55
CA VAL A 80 6.62 3.15 -4.08
C VAL A 80 7.13 4.50 -3.59
N LEU A 81 8.36 4.88 -3.97
CA LEU A 81 8.98 6.15 -3.57
C LEU A 81 8.15 7.33 -4.08
N PHE A 82 7.75 7.28 -5.35
CA PHE A 82 6.93 8.32 -5.94
C PHE A 82 5.55 8.40 -5.27
N GLN A 83 4.91 7.27 -4.95
CA GLN A 83 3.62 7.24 -4.26
C GLN A 83 3.68 7.85 -2.87
N ALA A 84 4.66 7.45 -2.06
CA ALA A 84 4.85 8.02 -0.73
C ALA A 84 5.13 9.52 -0.81
N GLY A 85 6.09 9.95 -1.65
CA GLY A 85 6.45 11.36 -1.79
C GLY A 85 5.31 12.23 -2.34
N SER A 86 4.73 11.84 -3.47
CA SER A 86 3.63 12.59 -4.09
C SER A 86 2.36 12.57 -3.23
N GLY A 87 2.07 11.47 -2.53
CA GLY A 87 0.98 11.36 -1.58
C GLY A 87 1.12 12.34 -0.41
N LEU A 88 2.31 12.42 0.20
CA LEU A 88 2.60 13.38 1.28
C LEU A 88 2.51 14.84 0.79
N VAL A 89 2.99 15.13 -0.42
CA VAL A 89 2.84 16.46 -1.03
C VAL A 89 1.36 16.82 -1.25
N LEU A 90 0.55 15.88 -1.76
CA LEU A 90 -0.88 16.08 -1.96
C LEU A 90 -1.63 16.23 -0.62
N LEU A 91 -1.25 15.44 0.38
CA LEU A 91 -1.76 15.53 1.74
C LEU A 91 -1.51 16.93 2.29
N TRP A 92 -0.26 17.40 2.27
CA TRP A 92 0.12 18.73 2.77
C TRP A 92 -0.59 19.86 2.03
N ARG A 93 -0.52 19.87 0.69
CA ARG A 93 -1.14 20.92 -0.14
C ARG A 93 -2.67 20.94 -0.04
N GLY A 94 -3.29 19.83 0.33
CA GLY A 94 -4.73 19.68 0.49
C GLY A 94 -5.28 20.13 1.85
N ARG A 95 -4.45 20.37 2.87
CA ARG A 95 -4.89 20.48 4.28
C ARG A 95 -5.98 21.50 4.58
N GLY A 96 -5.92 22.70 4.00
CA GLY A 96 -6.95 23.74 4.18
C GLY A 96 -8.20 23.58 3.31
N ARG A 97 -8.21 22.64 2.36
CA ARG A 97 -9.30 22.47 1.37
C ARG A 97 -10.12 21.19 1.57
N ARG A 98 -9.68 20.29 2.45
CA ARG A 98 -10.34 18.99 2.67
C ARG A 98 -11.68 19.19 3.39
N ARG A 99 -12.79 18.83 2.73
CA ARG A 99 -14.13 18.82 3.31
C ARG A 99 -14.83 17.49 3.04
N GLY A 100 -15.63 17.04 4.00
CA GLY A 100 -16.38 15.78 3.93
C GLY A 100 -15.61 14.54 4.39
N THR A 101 -16.36 13.50 4.73
CA THR A 101 -15.83 12.25 5.33
C THR A 101 -14.92 11.49 4.37
N VAL A 102 -15.33 11.31 3.11
CA VAL A 102 -14.54 10.56 2.12
C VAL A 102 -13.18 11.23 1.84
N ALA A 103 -13.13 12.56 1.82
CA ALA A 103 -11.87 13.28 1.66
C ALA A 103 -10.92 13.10 2.86
N ARG A 104 -11.46 12.98 4.08
CA ARG A 104 -10.69 12.67 5.29
C ARG A 104 -10.21 11.22 5.29
N LEU A 105 -11.07 10.27 4.92
CA LEU A 105 -10.71 8.84 4.78
C LEU A 105 -9.57 8.65 3.77
N GLN A 106 -9.67 9.25 2.58
CA GLN A 106 -8.61 9.19 1.56
C GLN A 106 -7.28 9.75 2.08
N ALA A 107 -7.34 10.86 2.83
CA ALA A 107 -6.15 11.52 3.37
C ALA A 107 -5.49 10.73 4.49
N LEU A 108 -6.27 10.21 5.45
CA LEU A 108 -5.76 9.42 6.57
C LEU A 108 -5.21 8.08 6.11
N SER A 109 -5.95 7.36 5.26
CA SER A 109 -5.47 6.11 4.67
C SER A 109 -4.20 6.33 3.84
N GLY A 110 -4.14 7.37 3.02
CA GLY A 110 -2.95 7.69 2.22
C GLY A 110 -1.74 8.05 3.09
N GLY A 111 -1.94 8.80 4.17
CA GLY A 111 -0.88 9.10 5.14
C GLY A 111 -0.37 7.84 5.85
N TYR A 112 -1.28 6.96 6.27
CA TYR A 112 -0.91 5.69 6.88
C TYR A 112 -0.16 4.77 5.90
N LEU A 113 -0.61 4.68 4.64
CA LEU A 113 0.10 3.90 3.61
C LEU A 113 1.50 4.42 3.35
N ALA A 114 1.72 5.74 3.36
CA ALA A 114 3.06 6.31 3.24
C ALA A 114 3.97 5.89 4.41
N LEU A 115 3.47 5.93 5.64
CA LEU A 115 4.18 5.43 6.82
C LEU A 115 4.47 3.93 6.71
N PHE A 116 3.45 3.13 6.36
CA PHE A 116 3.55 1.69 6.22
C PHE A 116 4.63 1.33 5.18
N LEU A 117 4.56 1.93 3.99
CA LEU A 117 5.53 1.67 2.92
C LEU A 117 6.96 2.01 3.36
N ALA A 118 7.17 3.13 4.06
CA ALA A 118 8.50 3.51 4.55
C ALA A 118 9.07 2.46 5.52
N ILE A 119 8.29 2.03 6.52
CA ILE A 119 8.74 1.05 7.51
C ILE A 119 8.87 -0.35 6.89
N HIS A 120 7.85 -0.80 6.15
CA HIS A 120 7.76 -2.15 5.60
C HIS A 120 8.86 -2.41 4.56
N THR A 121 9.02 -1.50 3.59
CA THR A 121 10.06 -1.67 2.56
C THR A 121 11.47 -1.51 3.13
N GLY A 122 11.65 -0.61 4.10
CA GLY A 122 12.91 -0.48 4.85
C GLY A 122 13.29 -1.78 5.56
N ALA A 123 12.34 -2.42 6.27
CA ALA A 123 12.57 -3.70 6.94
C ALA A 123 12.91 -4.83 5.94
N VAL A 124 12.22 -4.89 4.79
CA VAL A 124 12.50 -5.86 3.72
C VAL A 124 13.90 -5.67 3.16
N PHE A 125 14.34 -4.43 2.91
CA PHE A 125 15.70 -4.16 2.44
C PHE A 125 16.76 -4.51 3.50
N GLN A 126 16.51 -4.15 4.75
CA GLN A 126 17.43 -4.46 5.86
C GLN A 126 17.61 -5.98 6.01
N ALA A 127 16.53 -6.75 5.95
CA ALA A 127 16.58 -8.21 6.02
C ALA A 127 17.37 -8.80 4.84
N ARG A 128 17.12 -8.33 3.61
CA ARG A 128 17.85 -8.78 2.42
C ARG A 128 19.34 -8.45 2.49
N ALA A 129 19.71 -7.29 3.01
CA ALA A 129 21.10 -6.90 3.21
C ALA A 129 21.82 -7.82 4.21
N GLN A 130 21.08 -8.48 5.11
CA GLN A 130 21.58 -9.48 6.05
C GLN A 130 21.51 -10.92 5.49
N GLY A 131 21.14 -11.09 4.22
CA GLY A 131 20.98 -12.41 3.60
C GLY A 131 19.73 -13.18 4.05
N LEU A 132 18.80 -12.52 4.75
CA LEU A 132 17.57 -13.15 5.23
C LEU A 132 16.51 -13.22 4.12
N ASP A 133 15.78 -14.33 4.08
CA ASP A 133 14.65 -14.45 3.17
C ASP A 133 13.41 -13.73 3.72
N THR A 134 12.82 -12.85 2.93
CA THR A 134 11.61 -12.11 3.28
C THR A 134 10.37 -12.94 2.93
N ASN A 135 10.13 -13.97 3.73
CA ASN A 135 9.07 -14.97 3.58
C ASN A 135 8.01 -14.88 4.71
N LEU A 136 7.13 -15.89 4.84
CA LEU A 136 6.06 -15.89 5.83
C LEU A 136 6.58 -15.84 7.28
N PRO A 137 7.56 -16.67 7.70
CA PRO A 137 8.22 -16.52 9.00
C PRO A 137 8.78 -15.12 9.27
N PHE A 138 9.41 -14.49 8.27
CA PHE A 138 9.89 -13.11 8.41
C PHE A 138 8.73 -12.13 8.69
N ALA A 139 7.61 -12.24 7.98
CA ALA A 139 6.44 -11.40 8.20
C ALA A 139 5.76 -11.66 9.57
N ALA A 140 5.77 -12.91 10.03
CA ALA A 140 5.14 -13.35 11.27
C ALA A 140 5.97 -13.07 12.53
N ALA A 141 7.31 -12.96 12.42
CA ALA A 141 8.23 -12.86 13.56
C ALA A 141 7.81 -11.83 14.62
N GLY A 142 7.37 -10.63 14.18
CA GLY A 142 6.92 -9.56 15.05
C GLY A 142 5.68 -9.85 15.89
N MET A 143 4.89 -10.86 15.54
CA MET A 143 3.70 -11.29 16.29
C MET A 143 3.95 -12.51 17.18
N GLN A 144 5.15 -13.08 17.15
CA GLN A 144 5.47 -14.33 17.84
C GLN A 144 6.34 -14.12 19.10
N VAL A 145 6.75 -12.88 19.39
CA VAL A 145 7.59 -12.56 20.56
C VAL A 145 7.14 -11.27 21.25
N GLN A 146 6.91 -11.30 22.56
CA GLN A 146 6.53 -10.11 23.34
C GLN A 146 7.65 -9.06 23.38
N PRO A 147 7.33 -7.74 23.44
CA PRO A 147 6.00 -7.12 23.44
C PRO A 147 5.46 -6.78 22.03
N TRP A 148 6.14 -7.24 20.99
CA TRP A 148 5.96 -6.80 19.61
C TRP A 148 4.56 -7.00 19.00
N PRO A 149 3.72 -7.98 19.40
CA PRO A 149 2.35 -8.07 18.91
C PRO A 149 1.55 -6.78 19.05
N TRP A 150 1.76 -6.01 20.14
CA TRP A 150 1.09 -4.72 20.36
C TRP A 150 1.40 -3.67 19.28
N PHE A 151 2.53 -3.81 18.60
CA PHE A 151 2.89 -2.99 17.45
C PHE A 151 2.42 -3.65 16.13
N PHE A 152 2.81 -4.91 15.88
CA PHE A 152 2.64 -5.54 14.57
C PHE A 152 1.18 -5.87 14.22
N VAL A 153 0.34 -6.20 15.21
CA VAL A 153 -1.09 -6.48 14.99
C VAL A 153 -1.80 -5.24 14.42
N PRO A 154 -1.83 -4.07 15.11
CA PRO A 154 -2.46 -2.89 14.55
C PRO A 154 -1.71 -2.38 13.30
N TYR A 155 -0.39 -2.55 13.23
CA TYR A 155 0.41 -2.15 12.07
C TYR A 155 -0.04 -2.83 10.77
N TYR A 156 -0.12 -4.17 10.76
CA TYR A 156 -0.54 -4.89 9.56
C TYR A 156 -2.03 -4.75 9.28
N PHE A 157 -2.89 -4.80 10.31
CA PHE A 157 -4.32 -4.62 10.13
C PHE A 157 -4.66 -3.27 9.49
N LEU A 158 -4.12 -2.18 10.05
CA LEU A 158 -4.38 -0.84 9.53
C LEU A 158 -3.77 -0.64 8.15
N ALA A 159 -2.68 -1.32 7.80
CA ALA A 159 -2.11 -1.24 6.46
C ALA A 159 -3.05 -1.79 5.38
N VAL A 160 -3.57 -3.01 5.61
CA VAL A 160 -4.52 -3.64 4.70
C VAL A 160 -5.81 -2.84 4.64
N TRP A 161 -6.33 -2.41 5.79
CA TRP A 161 -7.56 -1.61 5.81
C TRP A 161 -7.37 -0.25 5.15
N ALA A 162 -6.23 0.42 5.36
CA ALA A 162 -5.91 1.68 4.70
C ALA A 162 -5.79 1.50 3.18
N PHE A 163 -5.17 0.42 2.70
CA PHE A 163 -5.08 0.12 1.27
C PHE A 163 -6.46 0.07 0.62
N TRP A 164 -7.35 -0.78 1.16
CA TRP A 164 -8.69 -0.91 0.63
C TRP A 164 -9.53 0.36 0.82
N THR A 165 -9.38 1.07 1.94
CA THR A 165 -10.03 2.38 2.15
C THR A 165 -9.62 3.39 1.08
N HIS A 166 -8.32 3.45 0.77
CA HIS A 166 -7.77 4.39 -0.21
C HIS A 166 -8.24 4.07 -1.63
N VAL A 167 -8.27 2.78 -1.99
CA VAL A 167 -8.84 2.31 -3.27
C VAL A 167 -10.34 2.59 -3.32
N GLY A 168 -11.09 2.28 -2.26
CA GLY A 168 -12.54 2.53 -2.18
C GLY A 168 -12.89 4.01 -2.31
N CYS A 169 -12.10 4.89 -1.70
CA CYS A 169 -12.24 6.33 -1.86
C CYS A 169 -11.88 6.77 -3.29
N ALA A 170 -10.83 6.22 -3.91
CA ALA A 170 -10.53 6.47 -5.31
C ALA A 170 -11.69 6.05 -6.22
N LEU A 171 -12.28 4.87 -6.00
CA LEU A 171 -13.49 4.42 -6.71
C LEU A 171 -14.66 5.36 -6.47
N TYR A 172 -14.88 5.81 -5.22
CA TYR A 172 -15.95 6.73 -4.87
C TYR A 172 -15.93 8.01 -5.73
N TRP A 173 -14.73 8.55 -5.97
CA TRP A 173 -14.56 9.78 -6.76
C TRP A 173 -14.66 9.57 -8.28
N ASN A 174 -14.56 8.33 -8.76
CA ASN A 174 -14.48 8.03 -10.20
C ASN A 174 -15.66 7.21 -10.72
N LEU A 175 -16.54 6.70 -9.85
CA LEU A 175 -17.72 5.93 -10.22
C LEU A 175 -19.01 6.77 -10.16
N PRO A 176 -20.05 6.37 -10.91
CA PRO A 176 -21.36 7.02 -10.85
C PRO A 176 -21.98 7.03 -9.44
N PRO A 177 -22.79 8.06 -9.08
CA PRO A 177 -23.43 8.16 -7.77
C PRO A 177 -24.23 6.92 -7.34
N THR A 178 -24.79 6.19 -8.30
CA THR A 178 -25.60 4.97 -8.07
C THR A 178 -24.80 3.81 -7.46
N VAL A 179 -23.49 3.75 -7.70
CA VAL A 179 -22.64 2.63 -7.26
C VAL A 179 -21.47 3.07 -6.36
N ARG A 180 -21.06 4.35 -6.39
CA ARG A 180 -19.85 4.84 -5.71
C ARG A 180 -19.83 4.56 -4.21
N THR A 181 -20.97 4.72 -3.53
CA THR A 181 -21.08 4.48 -2.08
C THR A 181 -20.99 2.99 -1.78
N LYS A 182 -21.64 2.14 -2.59
CA LYS A 182 -21.57 0.67 -2.46
C LYS A 182 -20.14 0.18 -2.66
N ALA A 183 -19.43 0.70 -3.65
CA ALA A 183 -18.03 0.37 -3.91
C ALA A 183 -17.12 0.75 -2.73
N LEU A 184 -17.30 1.94 -2.14
CA LEU A 184 -16.56 2.36 -0.95
C LEU A 184 -16.83 1.43 0.24
N VAL A 185 -18.10 1.12 0.52
CA VAL A 185 -18.48 0.23 1.63
C VAL A 185 -17.90 -1.17 1.43
N LEU A 186 -18.02 -1.72 0.22
CA LEU A 186 -17.44 -3.02 -0.11
C LEU A 186 -15.93 -3.03 0.14
N ALA A 187 -15.21 -2.01 -0.33
CA ALA A 187 -13.77 -1.90 -0.09
C ALA A 187 -13.44 -1.82 1.41
N LEU A 188 -14.20 -1.06 2.21
CA LEU A 188 -14.01 -1.02 3.66
C LEU A 188 -14.19 -2.40 4.30
N CYS A 189 -15.24 -3.14 3.93
CA CYS A 189 -15.49 -4.49 4.42
C CYS A 189 -14.39 -5.47 4.00
N LEU A 190 -13.95 -5.43 2.74
CA LEU A 190 -12.82 -6.24 2.25
C LEU A 190 -11.55 -5.94 3.05
N GLY A 191 -11.27 -4.67 3.35
CA GLY A 191 -10.11 -4.29 4.14
C GLY A 191 -10.14 -4.82 5.57
N VAL A 192 -11.30 -4.80 6.22
CA VAL A 192 -11.46 -5.40 7.56
C VAL A 192 -11.29 -6.91 7.48
N LEU A 193 -11.96 -7.58 6.54
CA LEU A 193 -11.92 -9.04 6.41
C LEU A 193 -10.50 -9.52 6.09
N TRP A 194 -9.84 -8.93 5.09
CA TRP A 194 -8.49 -9.32 4.68
C TRP A 194 -7.46 -8.95 5.75
N GLY A 195 -7.60 -7.79 6.39
CA GLY A 195 -6.70 -7.37 7.47
C GLY A 195 -6.78 -8.32 8.67
N ALA A 196 -7.99 -8.67 9.10
CA ALA A 196 -8.21 -9.61 10.19
C ALA A 196 -7.68 -11.01 9.84
N CYS A 197 -7.96 -11.48 8.62
CA CYS A 197 -7.49 -12.77 8.13
C CYS A 197 -5.95 -12.84 8.07
N LEU A 198 -5.30 -11.81 7.53
CA LEU A 198 -3.85 -11.70 7.48
C LEU A 198 -3.23 -11.71 8.88
N VAL A 199 -3.76 -10.93 9.82
CA VAL A 199 -3.23 -10.89 11.19
C VAL A 199 -3.43 -12.23 11.89
N ALA A 200 -4.61 -12.84 11.78
CA ALA A 200 -4.87 -14.16 12.36
C ALA A 200 -3.92 -15.22 11.78
N LEU A 201 -3.66 -15.18 10.46
CA LEU A 201 -2.65 -16.01 9.82
C LEU A 201 -1.26 -15.78 10.40
N LEU A 202 -0.78 -14.54 10.45
CA LEU A 202 0.57 -14.24 10.90
C LEU A 202 0.77 -14.47 12.41
N ALA A 203 -0.31 -14.42 13.20
CA ALA A 203 -0.32 -14.80 14.60
C ALA A 203 -0.33 -16.32 14.83
N GLY A 204 -0.42 -17.14 13.77
CA GLY A 204 -0.46 -18.60 13.88
C GLY A 204 -1.85 -19.18 14.18
N GLY A 205 -2.92 -18.41 13.96
CA GLY A 205 -4.30 -18.80 14.25
C GLY A 205 -4.88 -19.87 13.31
N PHE A 206 -4.22 -20.17 12.19
CA PHE A 206 -4.64 -21.21 11.24
C PHE A 206 -3.68 -22.40 11.21
N HIS A 207 -2.37 -22.13 11.23
CA HIS A 207 -1.31 -23.12 11.23
C HIS A 207 -0.23 -22.69 12.22
N ALA A 208 0.31 -23.66 12.97
CA ALA A 208 1.49 -23.40 13.80
C ALA A 208 2.65 -22.96 12.89
N MET A 209 3.37 -21.91 13.29
CA MET A 209 4.53 -21.41 12.57
C MET A 209 5.74 -21.39 13.47
N GLU A 210 6.75 -22.14 13.09
CA GLU A 210 8.08 -22.02 13.69
C GLU A 210 8.78 -20.82 13.08
N ILE A 211 9.25 -19.91 13.94
CA ILE A 211 10.02 -18.74 13.51
C ILE A 211 11.50 -19.00 13.77
N PRO A 212 12.33 -19.14 12.72
CA PRO A 212 13.76 -19.27 12.87
C PRO A 212 14.39 -18.15 13.71
N ALA A 213 15.36 -18.51 14.56
CA ALA A 213 16.04 -17.58 15.46
C ALA A 213 16.59 -16.30 14.80
N PRO A 214 17.13 -16.32 13.56
CA PRO A 214 17.60 -15.10 12.89
C PRO A 214 16.52 -14.03 12.70
N TYR A 215 15.24 -14.41 12.58
CA TYR A 215 14.14 -13.44 12.47
C TYR A 215 13.73 -12.84 13.82
N LEU A 216 13.99 -13.53 14.92
CA LEU A 216 13.67 -13.09 16.27
C LEU A 216 14.78 -12.23 16.90
N ALA A 217 16.04 -12.46 16.51
CA ALA A 217 17.19 -11.81 17.12
C ALA A 217 17.11 -10.27 17.14
N PRO A 218 16.71 -9.56 16.06
CA PRO A 218 16.59 -8.10 16.09
C PRO A 218 15.51 -7.62 17.07
N LEU A 219 14.39 -8.35 17.17
CA LEU A 219 13.26 -8.04 18.05
C LEU A 219 13.62 -8.25 19.51
N ALA A 220 14.32 -9.35 19.81
CA ALA A 220 14.82 -9.64 21.16
C ALA A 220 15.85 -8.59 21.62
N ALA A 221 16.77 -8.19 20.74
CA ALA A 221 17.77 -7.17 21.03
C ALA A 221 17.17 -5.79 21.32
N LEU A 222 16.06 -5.44 20.66
CA LEU A 222 15.33 -4.19 20.92
C LEU A 222 14.51 -4.25 22.20
N ALA A 223 13.90 -5.41 22.52
CA ALA A 223 13.12 -5.59 23.74
C ALA A 223 13.98 -5.53 25.01
N GLY A 224 15.22 -6.03 24.96
CA GLY A 224 16.16 -5.98 26.09
C GLY A 224 16.85 -4.62 26.32
N ARG A 225 16.52 -3.59 25.52
CA ARG A 225 17.07 -2.23 25.63
C ARG A 225 16.12 -1.22 26.31
N GLY A 226 14.94 -1.66 26.72
CA GLY A 226 13.95 -0.87 27.48
C GLY A 226 13.93 -1.26 28.95
#